data_AF-A0AA38YGT3-F1
#
_entry.id   AF-A0AA38YGT3-F1
#
_cell.length_a   1.000
_cell.length_b   1.000
_cell.length_c   1.000
_cell.angle_alpha   90.00
_cell.angle_beta   90.00
_cell.angle_gamma   90.00
#
_symmetry.space_group_name_H-M   'P 1'
#
loop_
_entity.id
_entity.type
_entity.pdbx_description
1 polymer ?
#
loop_
_entity_poly.entity_id
_entity_poly.type
_entity_poly.pdbx_seq_one_letter_code
_entity_poly.pdbx_strand_id
1 'polypeptide(L)'
;MLQKYVSAENGGGMGVTVDKDVASSWETFRLWRVSDSEFQFRTSQGQFLTCDGEGGSVSAIAGSSSIKETFYVERNYDNRVHIKLKNGNYLQATVANQLSADYPGMPGWDDNAATFEMTIVANYIHGDYQLANGYGHDKAKEVLKRHRNSFITIEDFIFLNRHGINTVRIPVGWWIAFDPNPPAPFIGGTLEALDNAFSWAQAYNIRCIIDLHAAPGSQNGMEHSASRDGSTGWPTSASYISQTLDVIDFLASRYGKHPTLLGIELLNEPSAASVSLDLLVSYYKQGYQIVRKYSSKVYVIVCQRIGNADPSELFQADIGSYNLVVDLHYYNLFDNFFVNMSPLDNIQFIYNSRETQLQALNSANGPLVFIGEWVNEWNVTNATQLDYQNFGRTQLEVYNAASFGWSYWTLKNDRKHWDFEWNIRNNYLQLGRSLQSSFPLFVLKKHMHTHI
;
A
#
# COMPACT_ATOMS: atom_id res chain seq x y z
N MET A 1 22.00 32.29 17.95
CA MET A 1 21.64 30.97 17.38
C MET A 1 22.14 30.90 15.94
N LEU A 2 22.48 29.70 15.47
CA LEU A 2 23.14 29.50 14.18
C LEU A 2 22.22 29.80 12.97
N GLN A 3 20.90 29.68 13.12
CA GLN A 3 19.93 29.77 11.99
C GLN A 3 20.38 28.91 10.79
N LYS A 4 20.93 27.73 11.09
CA LYS A 4 21.42 26.76 10.11
C LYS A 4 20.62 25.47 10.20
N TYR A 5 20.61 24.71 9.13
CA TYR A 5 19.99 23.39 9.05
C TYR A 5 20.99 22.29 9.41
N VAL A 6 20.48 21.25 10.08
CA VAL A 6 21.17 19.98 10.28
C VAL A 6 21.27 19.28 8.92
N SER A 7 22.47 18.86 8.52
CA SER A 7 22.74 18.25 7.22
C SER A 7 23.52 16.95 7.37
N ALA A 8 23.05 15.89 6.70
CA ALA A 8 23.84 14.69 6.47
C ALA A 8 24.56 14.83 5.13
N GLU A 9 25.79 15.35 5.16
CA GLU A 9 26.56 15.65 3.95
C GLU A 9 26.66 14.43 3.01
N ASN A 10 26.62 14.70 1.70
CA ASN A 10 26.53 13.68 0.64
C ASN A 10 25.29 12.76 0.71
N GLY A 11 24.30 13.14 1.52
CA GLY A 11 23.06 12.38 1.73
C GLY A 11 23.21 11.23 2.70
N GLY A 12 24.32 11.13 3.44
CA GLY A 12 24.64 10.06 4.39
C GLY A 12 25.96 9.34 4.09
N GLY A 13 26.44 8.55 5.06
CA GLY A 13 27.72 7.85 5.01
C GLY A 13 28.90 8.63 5.62
N MET A 14 28.65 9.82 6.18
CA MET A 14 29.66 10.67 6.84
C MET A 14 29.13 11.29 8.15
N GLY A 15 29.82 12.30 8.68
CA GLY A 15 29.38 13.10 9.83
C GLY A 15 28.17 13.99 9.51
N VAL A 16 27.56 14.54 10.58
CA VAL A 16 26.43 15.47 10.50
C VAL A 16 26.89 16.86 10.91
N THR A 17 26.51 17.87 10.14
CA THR A 17 26.88 19.28 10.37
C THR A 17 25.64 20.14 10.58
N VAL A 18 25.85 21.34 11.14
CA VAL A 18 24.81 22.36 11.34
C VAL A 18 25.30 23.68 10.75
N ASP A 19 25.51 23.70 9.43
CA ASP A 19 26.20 24.78 8.71
C ASP A 19 25.45 25.32 7.49
N LYS A 20 24.36 24.68 7.06
CA LYS A 20 23.66 25.03 5.81
C LYS A 20 22.63 26.14 6.02
N ASP A 21 22.60 27.11 5.11
CA ASP A 21 21.64 28.24 5.12
C ASP A 21 20.27 27.90 4.53
N VAL A 22 20.22 26.91 3.64
CA VAL A 22 19.01 26.53 2.91
C VAL A 22 18.83 25.02 2.99
N ALA A 23 17.62 24.57 3.32
CA ALA A 23 17.27 23.17 3.32
C ALA A 23 17.05 22.64 1.90
N SER A 24 17.64 21.47 1.61
CA SER A 24 17.42 20.68 0.41
C SER A 24 17.42 19.19 0.77
N SER A 25 17.91 18.33 -0.13
CA SER A 25 17.85 16.88 0.02
C SER A 25 18.72 16.30 1.16
N TRP A 26 19.79 16.98 1.58
CA TRP A 26 20.71 16.49 2.63
C TRP A 26 20.31 16.95 4.03
N GLU A 27 19.50 18.00 4.10
CA GLU A 27 18.88 18.53 5.32
C GLU A 27 17.51 17.89 5.58
N THR A 28 17.03 17.08 4.65
CA THR A 28 15.76 16.36 4.75
C THR A 28 16.00 14.91 5.18
N PHE A 29 15.32 14.51 6.25
CA PHE A 29 15.40 13.16 6.80
C PHE A 29 14.03 12.49 6.73
N ARG A 30 13.99 11.21 6.34
CA ARG A 30 12.80 10.38 6.49
C ARG A 30 12.68 9.97 7.95
N LEU A 31 11.58 10.34 8.59
CA LEU A 31 11.30 9.96 9.98
C LEU A 31 10.70 8.57 10.03
N TRP A 32 11.47 7.61 10.53
CA TRP A 32 10.99 6.27 10.84
C TRP A 32 10.40 6.28 12.24
N ARG A 33 9.07 6.29 12.30
CA ARG A 33 8.34 6.20 13.56
C ARG A 33 8.51 4.82 14.18
N VAL A 34 9.00 4.76 15.41
CA VAL A 34 9.14 3.54 16.22
C VAL A 34 8.01 3.46 17.26
N SER A 35 7.62 4.59 17.83
CA SER A 35 6.49 4.70 18.75
C SER A 35 5.81 6.08 18.63
N ASP A 36 5.02 6.46 19.64
CA ASP A 36 4.36 7.77 19.67
C ASP A 36 5.36 8.92 19.71
N SER A 37 6.51 8.71 20.36
CA SER A 37 7.54 9.69 20.69
C SER A 37 8.95 9.32 20.21
N GLU A 38 9.18 8.07 19.80
CA GLU A 38 10.48 7.59 19.33
C GLU A 38 10.55 7.56 17.80
N PHE A 39 11.64 8.10 17.27
CA PHE A 39 11.89 8.23 15.84
C PHE A 39 13.34 7.89 15.49
N GLN A 40 13.54 7.38 14.29
CA GLN A 40 14.85 7.22 13.68
C GLN A 40 14.92 8.12 12.44
N PHE A 41 16.02 8.84 12.28
CA PHE A 41 16.19 9.80 11.20
C PHE A 41 17.02 9.16 10.09
N ARG A 42 16.36 8.84 8.98
CA ARG A 42 17.01 8.19 7.83
C ARG A 42 17.35 9.19 6.76
N THR A 43 18.58 9.15 6.28
CA THR A 43 19.09 10.04 5.24
C THR A 43 18.61 9.64 3.84
N SER A 44 18.90 10.46 2.83
CA SER A 44 18.51 10.20 1.44
C SER A 44 19.23 8.99 0.83
N GLN A 45 20.48 8.71 1.23
CA GLN A 45 21.24 7.50 0.87
C GLN A 45 20.91 6.29 1.77
N GLY A 46 20.06 6.49 2.79
CA GLY A 46 19.47 5.41 3.56
C GLY A 46 20.18 5.02 4.85
N GLN A 47 21.24 5.75 5.24
CA GLN A 47 21.86 5.62 6.56
C GLN A 47 21.03 6.30 7.64
N PHE A 48 21.35 6.04 8.90
CA PHE A 48 20.64 6.61 10.05
C PHE A 48 21.51 7.57 10.85
N LEU A 49 20.90 8.63 11.37
CA LEU A 49 21.51 9.41 12.43
C LEU A 49 21.84 8.50 13.60
N THR A 50 23.07 8.59 14.08
CA THR A 50 23.66 7.72 15.09
C THR A 50 24.34 8.57 16.13
N CYS A 51 24.11 8.27 17.40
CA CYS A 51 24.87 8.86 18.50
C CYS A 51 25.29 7.78 19.50
N ASP A 52 26.58 7.74 19.83
CA ASP A 52 27.16 6.72 20.71
C ASP A 52 26.92 6.98 22.22
N GLY A 53 26.33 8.13 22.58
CA GLY A 53 25.99 8.47 23.96
C GLY A 53 26.31 9.92 24.33
N GLU A 54 26.40 10.19 25.63
CA GLU A 54 26.73 11.52 26.16
C GLU A 54 28.06 12.05 25.63
N GLY A 55 28.09 13.32 25.21
CA GLY A 55 29.29 13.94 24.62
C GLY A 55 29.60 13.45 23.20
N GLY A 56 28.83 12.49 22.67
CA GLY A 56 29.03 11.93 21.35
C GLY A 56 28.59 12.90 20.26
N SER A 57 29.42 13.06 19.22
CA SER A 57 29.00 13.70 17.97
C SER A 57 28.00 12.81 17.23
N VAL A 58 27.00 13.41 16.61
CA VAL A 58 26.04 12.71 15.75
C VAL A 58 26.67 12.48 14.38
N SER A 59 26.53 11.26 13.87
CA SER A 59 26.96 10.87 12.53
C SER A 59 25.81 10.23 11.76
N ALA A 60 25.97 10.02 10.46
CA ALA A 60 24.96 9.39 9.60
C ALA A 60 25.53 8.20 8.84
N ILE A 61 26.20 7.27 9.53
CA ILE A 61 26.94 6.17 8.90
C ILE A 61 26.26 4.80 9.03
N ALA A 62 25.32 4.63 9.96
CA ALA A 62 24.72 3.33 10.23
C ALA A 62 23.80 2.89 9.09
N GLY A 63 24.05 1.71 8.51
CA GLY A 63 23.21 1.12 7.45
C GLY A 63 21.96 0.41 7.97
N SER A 64 21.85 0.24 9.28
CA SER A 64 20.72 -0.39 9.97
C SER A 64 20.45 0.35 11.26
N SER A 65 19.19 0.37 11.71
CA SER A 65 18.84 1.04 12.95
C SER A 65 18.80 0.09 14.14
N SER A 66 19.21 0.63 15.29
CA SER A 66 19.18 0.00 16.61
C SER A 66 18.75 1.03 17.66
N ILE A 67 19.08 0.80 18.93
CA ILE A 67 18.82 1.76 20.01
C ILE A 67 19.64 3.05 19.88
N LYS A 68 20.81 3.02 19.24
CA LYS A 68 21.70 4.18 19.05
C LYS A 68 21.21 5.15 17.97
N GLU A 69 20.35 4.66 17.09
CA GLU A 69 19.74 5.42 15.99
C GLU A 69 18.31 5.88 16.32
N THR A 70 17.84 5.60 17.54
CA THR A 70 16.51 5.96 18.03
C THR A 70 16.60 7.15 18.97
N PHE A 71 15.81 8.18 18.67
CA PHE A 71 15.74 9.43 19.42
C PHE A 71 14.30 9.67 19.88
N TYR A 72 14.15 10.27 21.05
CA TYR A 72 12.89 10.84 21.49
C TYR A 72 12.76 12.24 20.91
N VAL A 73 11.62 12.53 20.29
CA VAL A 73 11.32 13.85 19.74
C VAL A 73 10.19 14.47 20.54
N GLU A 74 10.54 15.41 21.40
CA GLU A 74 9.60 16.23 22.15
C GLU A 74 9.21 17.44 21.31
N ARG A 75 7.93 17.79 21.25
CA ARG A 75 7.43 18.87 20.38
C ARG A 75 6.56 19.83 21.17
N ASN A 76 6.68 21.13 20.89
CA ASN A 76 5.76 22.15 21.38
C ASN A 76 4.73 22.55 20.29
N TYR A 77 3.89 23.55 20.59
CA TYR A 77 2.85 24.03 19.67
C TYR A 77 3.36 24.86 18.48
N ASP A 78 4.63 25.29 18.50
CA ASP A 78 5.23 26.21 17.53
C ASP A 78 6.25 25.51 16.60
N ASN A 79 6.06 24.22 16.32
CA ASN A 79 6.98 23.36 15.54
C ASN A 79 8.42 23.28 16.09
N ARG A 80 8.64 23.71 17.34
CA ARG A 80 9.93 23.52 17.99
C ARG A 80 10.02 22.13 18.55
N VAL A 81 11.22 21.57 18.47
CA VAL A 81 11.51 20.23 18.95
C VAL A 81 12.76 20.21 19.80
N HIS A 82 12.71 19.35 20.81
CA HIS A 82 13.89 18.86 21.50
C HIS A 82 14.09 17.40 21.10
N ILE A 83 15.32 17.06 20.75
CA ILE A 83 15.68 15.70 20.36
C ILE A 83 16.59 15.17 21.45
N LYS A 84 16.26 14.00 22.03
CA LYS A 84 17.08 13.41 23.10
C LYS A 84 17.32 11.92 22.90
N LEU A 85 18.43 11.46 23.43
CA LEU A 85 18.79 10.06 23.51
C LEU A 85 17.98 9.34 24.61
N LYS A 86 18.02 8.02 24.60
CA LYS A 86 17.37 7.19 25.63
C LYS A 86 17.89 7.40 27.04
N ASN A 87 19.14 7.81 27.20
CA ASN A 87 19.70 8.16 28.51
C ASN A 87 19.22 9.53 29.03
N GLY A 88 18.43 10.27 28.25
CA GLY A 88 17.87 11.57 28.61
C GLY A 88 18.67 12.78 28.10
N ASN A 89 19.85 12.57 27.51
CA ASN A 89 20.68 13.68 27.04
C ASN A 89 20.13 14.30 25.76
N TYR A 90 20.03 15.61 25.74
CA TYR A 90 19.52 16.40 24.64
C TYR A 90 20.61 16.68 23.60
N LEU A 91 20.21 16.64 22.33
CA LEU A 91 21.05 17.08 21.23
C LEU A 91 21.22 18.60 21.27
N GLN A 92 22.40 19.10 20.90
CA GLN A 92 22.67 20.51 20.68
C GLN A 92 23.49 20.77 19.43
N ALA A 93 23.26 21.93 18.82
CA ALA A 93 24.12 22.49 17.79
C ALA A 93 25.25 23.31 18.44
N THR A 94 26.50 22.88 18.25
CA THR A 94 27.67 23.51 18.85
C THR A 94 28.15 24.71 18.02
N VAL A 95 28.95 25.59 18.62
CA VAL A 95 29.60 26.73 17.94
C VAL A 95 30.56 26.31 16.81
N ALA A 96 30.95 25.04 16.76
CA ALA A 96 31.77 24.46 15.70
C ALA A 96 30.93 23.84 14.56
N ASN A 97 29.63 24.14 14.51
CA ASN A 97 28.65 23.60 13.55
C ASN A 97 28.53 22.07 13.60
N GLN A 98 28.70 21.47 14.79
CA GLN A 98 28.50 20.05 15.02
C GLN A 98 27.19 19.80 15.76
N LEU A 99 26.60 18.62 15.55
CA LEU A 99 25.49 18.14 16.37
C LEU A 99 26.05 17.15 17.41
N SER A 100 25.84 17.40 18.70
CA SER A 100 26.32 16.55 19.79
C SER A 100 25.22 16.28 20.83
N ALA A 101 25.38 15.25 21.67
CA ALA A 101 24.38 14.83 22.67
C ALA A 101 24.82 15.10 24.12
N ASP A 102 25.08 16.36 24.45
CA ASP A 102 25.63 16.80 25.74
C ASP A 102 25.09 18.17 26.19
N TYR A 103 23.87 18.53 25.77
CA TYR A 103 23.26 19.74 26.29
C TYR A 103 23.03 19.62 27.81
N PRO A 104 23.41 20.64 28.60
CA PRO A 104 23.35 20.57 30.05
C PRO A 104 21.90 20.68 30.56
N GLY A 105 21.39 19.58 31.13
CA GLY A 105 20.07 19.55 31.76
C GLY A 105 18.91 19.55 30.78
N MET A 106 17.73 19.98 31.26
CA MET A 106 16.52 20.07 30.43
C MET A 106 16.45 21.44 29.75
N PRO A 107 16.45 21.51 28.40
CA PRO A 107 16.33 22.78 27.69
C PRO A 107 14.96 23.43 27.92
N GLY A 108 14.96 24.76 27.98
CA GLY A 108 13.74 25.55 27.80
C GLY A 108 13.29 25.56 26.34
N TRP A 109 12.10 26.08 26.07
CA TRP A 109 11.58 26.28 24.70
C TRP A 109 12.03 27.60 24.06
N ASP A 110 12.90 28.34 24.76
CA ASP A 110 13.56 29.53 24.25
C ASP A 110 14.59 29.19 23.18
N ASP A 111 15.13 30.24 22.59
CA ASP A 111 16.14 30.21 21.53
C ASP A 111 17.51 29.78 22.08
N ASN A 112 17.71 28.47 22.24
CA ASN A 112 18.94 27.87 22.77
C ASN A 112 19.51 26.80 21.83
N ALA A 113 20.70 26.29 22.15
CA ALA A 113 21.44 25.35 21.29
C ALA A 113 20.77 23.98 21.10
N ALA A 114 19.84 23.58 21.98
CA ALA A 114 19.12 22.32 21.91
C ALA A 114 17.68 22.46 21.37
N THR A 115 17.20 23.69 21.14
CA THR A 115 15.90 23.95 20.53
C THR A 115 16.04 24.00 19.02
N PHE A 116 15.45 23.03 18.33
CA PHE A 116 15.41 22.97 16.87
C PHE A 116 14.02 23.34 16.37
N GLU A 117 13.92 23.88 15.15
CA GLU A 117 12.67 23.99 14.42
C GLU A 117 12.60 22.84 13.41
N MET A 118 11.47 22.14 13.36
CA MET A 118 11.29 21.01 12.45
C MET A 118 10.09 21.23 11.52
N THR A 119 10.41 21.46 10.25
CA THR A 119 9.40 21.60 9.19
C THR A 119 9.10 20.24 8.58
N ILE A 120 7.83 19.82 8.65
CA ILE A 120 7.37 18.59 7.98
C ILE A 120 7.05 18.92 6.52
N VAL A 121 7.97 18.58 5.62
CA VAL A 121 7.85 18.83 4.17
C VAL A 121 6.93 17.83 3.45
N ALA A 122 6.70 16.66 4.05
CA ALA A 122 5.78 15.63 3.56
C ALA A 122 5.24 14.82 4.74
N ASN A 123 3.93 14.62 4.83
CA ASN A 123 3.27 13.92 5.94
C ASN A 123 2.34 12.80 5.44
N TYR A 124 2.90 11.88 4.65
CA TYR A 124 2.15 10.74 4.14
C TYR A 124 2.26 9.57 5.13
N ILE A 125 1.11 9.08 5.62
CA ILE A 125 1.08 7.84 6.40
C ILE A 125 1.14 6.67 5.42
N HIS A 126 2.24 5.92 5.43
CA HIS A 126 2.47 4.81 4.51
C HIS A 126 1.78 3.49 4.94
N GLY A 127 0.59 3.58 5.54
CA GLY A 127 -0.25 2.42 5.87
C GLY A 127 0.04 1.75 7.20
N ASP A 128 -0.30 0.45 7.28
CA ASP A 128 -0.28 -0.37 8.50
C ASP A 128 1.00 -0.23 9.33
N TYR A 129 2.16 -0.19 8.69
CA TYR A 129 3.45 -0.09 9.38
C TYR A 129 3.54 1.20 10.21
N GLN A 130 3.22 2.34 9.59
CA GLN A 130 3.27 3.65 10.24
C GLN A 130 2.12 3.85 11.22
N LEU A 131 0.94 3.31 10.92
CA LEU A 131 -0.22 3.37 11.80
C LEU A 131 0.03 2.62 13.11
N ALA A 132 0.56 1.39 13.03
CA ALA A 132 0.78 0.56 14.20
C ALA A 132 1.90 1.10 15.10
N ASN A 133 3.01 1.55 14.52
CA ASN A 133 4.04 2.27 15.29
C ASN A 133 3.49 3.56 15.90
N GLY A 134 2.64 4.28 15.16
CA GLY A 134 2.13 5.57 15.60
C GLY A 134 1.20 5.53 16.80
N TYR A 135 0.40 4.47 16.91
CA TYR A 135 -0.42 4.22 18.11
C TYR A 135 0.35 3.49 19.21
N GLY A 136 1.48 2.85 18.88
CA GLY A 136 2.09 1.82 19.72
C GLY A 136 1.26 0.52 19.71
N HIS A 137 1.92 -0.60 20.00
CA HIS A 137 1.34 -1.94 19.80
C HIS A 137 -0.03 -2.14 20.45
N ASP A 138 -0.20 -1.80 21.73
CA ASP A 138 -1.43 -2.11 22.47
C ASP A 138 -2.62 -1.29 21.98
N LYS A 139 -2.41 0.00 21.70
CA LYS A 139 -3.47 0.86 21.18
C LYS A 139 -3.79 0.52 19.73
N ALA A 140 -2.77 0.20 18.92
CA ALA A 140 -2.96 -0.28 17.55
C ALA A 140 -3.79 -1.57 17.53
N LYS A 141 -3.52 -2.50 18.45
CA LYS A 141 -4.29 -3.74 18.63
C LYS A 141 -5.76 -3.48 18.94
N GLU A 142 -6.05 -2.57 19.86
CA GLU A 142 -7.42 -2.17 20.19
C GLU A 142 -8.15 -1.57 18.98
N VAL A 143 -7.51 -0.61 18.30
CA VAL A 143 -8.08 0.13 17.16
C VAL A 143 -8.33 -0.81 15.97
N LEU A 144 -7.34 -1.62 15.58
CA LEU A 144 -7.45 -2.51 14.43
C LEU A 144 -8.41 -3.67 14.68
N LYS A 145 -8.49 -4.19 15.91
CA LYS A 145 -9.50 -5.19 16.28
C LYS A 145 -10.90 -4.61 16.15
N ARG A 146 -11.17 -3.43 16.73
CA ARG A 146 -12.48 -2.78 16.60
C ARG A 146 -12.85 -2.59 15.14
N HIS A 147 -11.90 -2.06 14.35
CA HIS A 147 -12.12 -1.79 12.94
C HIS A 147 -12.44 -3.06 12.14
N ARG A 148 -11.66 -4.14 12.28
CA ARG A 148 -11.92 -5.42 11.58
C ARG A 148 -13.28 -6.02 11.93
N ASN A 149 -13.73 -5.82 13.18
CA ASN A 149 -15.01 -6.34 13.64
C ASN A 149 -16.23 -5.53 13.19
N SER A 150 -16.05 -4.30 12.67
CA SER A 150 -17.17 -3.41 12.35
C SER A 150 -17.15 -2.84 10.93
N PHE A 151 -16.02 -2.89 10.21
CA PHE A 151 -15.90 -2.25 8.90
C PHE A 151 -16.58 -3.08 7.80
N ILE A 152 -16.22 -4.37 7.70
CA ILE A 152 -16.91 -5.36 6.87
C ILE A 152 -17.62 -6.37 7.78
N THR A 153 -18.91 -6.59 7.55
CA THR A 153 -19.74 -7.53 8.31
C THR A 153 -20.56 -8.41 7.37
N ILE A 154 -21.37 -9.31 7.91
CA ILE A 154 -22.23 -10.19 7.11
C ILE A 154 -23.28 -9.39 6.30
N GLU A 155 -23.71 -8.24 6.80
CA GLU A 155 -24.64 -7.31 6.13
C GLU A 155 -24.11 -6.84 4.77
N ASP A 156 -22.78 -6.74 4.64
CA ASP A 156 -22.12 -6.35 3.41
C ASP A 156 -22.21 -7.44 2.35
N PHE A 157 -22.06 -8.71 2.75
CA PHE A 157 -22.26 -9.84 1.85
C PHE A 157 -23.73 -10.00 1.43
N ILE A 158 -24.68 -9.67 2.32
CA ILE A 158 -26.11 -9.57 1.97
C ILE A 158 -26.32 -8.48 0.92
N PHE A 159 -25.72 -7.30 1.12
CA PHE A 159 -25.82 -6.19 0.18
C PHE A 159 -25.26 -6.57 -1.18
N LEU A 160 -24.05 -7.14 -1.23
CA LEU A 160 -23.39 -7.58 -2.46
C LEU A 160 -24.26 -8.59 -3.22
N ASN A 161 -24.70 -9.67 -2.57
CA ASN A 161 -25.52 -10.70 -3.20
C ASN A 161 -26.85 -10.14 -3.75
N ARG A 162 -27.50 -9.22 -3.03
CA ARG A 162 -28.74 -8.56 -3.49
C ARG A 162 -28.56 -7.73 -4.77
N HIS A 163 -27.35 -7.24 -5.02
CA HIS A 163 -27.02 -6.47 -6.22
C HIS A 163 -26.40 -7.32 -7.34
N GLY A 164 -26.42 -8.64 -7.20
CA GLY A 164 -25.92 -9.57 -8.23
C GLY A 164 -24.40 -9.72 -8.25
N ILE A 165 -23.71 -9.28 -7.20
CA ILE A 165 -22.27 -9.47 -7.05
C ILE A 165 -22.01 -10.93 -6.68
N ASN A 166 -21.08 -11.58 -7.38
CA ASN A 166 -20.81 -13.00 -7.21
C ASN A 166 -19.42 -13.32 -6.65
N THR A 167 -18.53 -12.34 -6.52
CA THR A 167 -17.16 -12.56 -6.03
C THR A 167 -16.62 -11.34 -5.31
N VAL A 168 -15.78 -11.56 -4.30
CA VAL A 168 -14.99 -10.55 -3.60
C VAL A 168 -13.49 -10.82 -3.71
N ARG A 169 -12.67 -9.81 -3.97
CA ARG A 169 -11.20 -9.76 -3.93
C ARG A 169 -10.80 -9.16 -2.60
N ILE A 170 -10.01 -9.87 -1.82
CA ILE A 170 -9.74 -9.59 -0.42
C ILE A 170 -8.23 -9.34 -0.26
N PRO A 171 -7.79 -8.07 -0.17
CA PRO A 171 -6.41 -7.69 0.07
C PRO A 171 -5.93 -8.11 1.46
N VAL A 172 -4.82 -8.84 1.50
CA VAL A 172 -4.14 -9.28 2.74
C VAL A 172 -2.68 -8.87 2.71
N GLY A 173 -2.13 -8.54 3.87
CA GLY A 173 -0.70 -8.25 4.03
C GLY A 173 0.08 -9.51 4.39
N TRP A 174 1.36 -9.57 4.03
CA TRP A 174 2.25 -10.72 4.27
C TRP A 174 2.27 -11.22 5.73
N TRP A 175 2.04 -10.33 6.69
CA TRP A 175 2.05 -10.66 8.11
C TRP A 175 0.90 -11.60 8.52
N ILE A 176 -0.12 -11.80 7.67
CA ILE A 176 -1.22 -12.74 7.90
C ILE A 176 -0.74 -14.18 8.15
N ALA A 177 0.38 -14.59 7.55
CA ALA A 177 0.94 -15.93 7.72
C ALA A 177 1.54 -16.16 9.12
N PHE A 178 1.68 -15.09 9.92
CA PHE A 178 2.28 -15.11 11.25
C PHE A 178 1.26 -14.85 12.36
N ASP A 179 -0.04 -14.87 12.04
CA ASP A 179 -1.10 -14.71 13.03
C ASP A 179 -1.08 -15.84 14.09
N PRO A 180 -1.42 -15.53 15.36
CA PRO A 180 -1.92 -14.25 15.86
C PRO A 180 -0.83 -13.25 16.28
N ASN A 181 0.46 -13.59 16.11
CA ASN A 181 1.60 -12.82 16.60
C ASN A 181 2.56 -12.45 15.45
N PRO A 182 2.13 -11.58 14.52
CA PRO A 182 2.97 -11.18 13.41
C PRO A 182 4.22 -10.39 13.86
N PRO A 183 5.25 -10.31 13.02
CA PRO A 183 6.41 -9.47 13.30
C PRO A 183 6.02 -8.01 13.52
N ALA A 184 6.63 -7.38 14.53
CA ALA A 184 6.41 -5.96 14.80
C ALA A 184 6.77 -5.10 13.57
N PRO A 185 6.02 -4.02 13.29
CA PRO A 185 4.95 -3.46 14.12
C PRO A 185 3.55 -3.98 13.78
N PHE A 186 3.42 -4.95 12.87
CA PHE A 186 2.12 -5.40 12.40
C PHE A 186 1.29 -6.02 13.52
N ILE A 187 -0.04 -5.92 13.37
CA ILE A 187 -1.00 -6.31 14.40
C ILE A 187 -1.86 -7.46 13.88
N GLY A 188 -1.80 -8.59 14.59
CA GLY A 188 -2.49 -9.81 14.18
C GLY A 188 -4.01 -9.75 14.30
N GLY A 189 -4.68 -10.79 13.81
CA GLY A 189 -6.14 -10.91 13.72
C GLY A 189 -6.69 -10.68 12.32
N THR A 190 -5.82 -10.64 11.30
CA THR A 190 -6.19 -10.55 9.88
C THR A 190 -6.64 -11.91 9.34
N LEU A 191 -6.08 -13.02 9.84
CA LEU A 191 -6.48 -14.38 9.46
C LEU A 191 -7.90 -14.71 9.91
N GLU A 192 -8.27 -14.33 11.14
CA GLU A 192 -9.64 -14.50 11.66
C GLU A 192 -10.65 -13.69 10.81
N ALA A 193 -10.28 -12.47 10.41
CA ALA A 193 -11.12 -11.65 9.53
C ALA A 193 -11.30 -12.29 8.14
N LEU A 194 -10.24 -12.86 7.57
CA LEU A 194 -10.31 -13.59 6.31
C LEU A 194 -11.18 -14.85 6.42
N ASP A 195 -11.04 -15.64 7.48
CA ASP A 195 -11.88 -16.83 7.72
C ASP A 195 -13.38 -16.46 7.84
N ASN A 196 -13.69 -15.36 8.52
CA ASN A 196 -15.04 -14.83 8.63
C ASN A 196 -15.60 -14.41 7.26
N ALA A 197 -14.79 -13.71 6.45
CA ALA A 197 -15.19 -13.31 5.10
C ALA A 197 -15.47 -14.54 4.21
N PHE A 198 -14.64 -15.60 4.28
CA PHE A 198 -14.89 -16.85 3.57
C PHE A 198 -16.20 -17.53 4.00
N SER A 199 -16.51 -17.48 5.30
CA SER A 199 -17.75 -18.04 5.85
C SER A 199 -18.99 -17.26 5.36
N TRP A 200 -18.94 -15.93 5.37
CA TRP A 200 -20.03 -15.10 4.85
C TRP A 200 -20.18 -15.25 3.34
N ALA A 201 -19.07 -15.26 2.60
CA ALA A 201 -19.07 -15.48 1.16
C ALA A 201 -19.74 -16.81 0.79
N GLN A 202 -19.40 -17.89 1.51
CA GLN A 202 -20.04 -19.20 1.31
C GLN A 202 -21.55 -19.15 1.57
N ALA A 203 -21.99 -18.49 2.64
CA ALA A 203 -23.40 -18.37 3.00
C ALA A 203 -24.25 -17.64 1.93
N TYR A 204 -23.63 -16.75 1.16
CA TYR A 204 -24.30 -15.95 0.13
C TYR A 204 -23.88 -16.30 -1.30
N ASN A 205 -23.27 -17.48 -1.51
CA ASN A 205 -22.81 -17.94 -2.83
C ASN A 205 -21.91 -16.92 -3.57
N ILE A 206 -21.12 -16.18 -2.80
CA ILE A 206 -20.09 -15.28 -3.28
C ILE A 206 -18.75 -16.03 -3.24
N ARG A 207 -17.94 -15.91 -4.28
CA ARG A 207 -16.58 -16.46 -4.31
C ARG A 207 -15.56 -15.49 -3.73
N CYS A 208 -14.37 -15.98 -3.39
CA CYS A 208 -13.27 -15.16 -2.88
C CYS A 208 -12.03 -15.25 -3.77
N ILE A 209 -11.44 -14.12 -4.10
CA ILE A 209 -10.05 -13.99 -4.53
C ILE A 209 -9.26 -13.49 -3.32
N ILE A 210 -8.20 -14.19 -2.95
CA ILE A 210 -7.25 -13.68 -1.95
C ILE A 210 -6.16 -12.92 -2.71
N ASP A 211 -5.91 -11.68 -2.33
CA ASP A 211 -4.90 -10.84 -2.97
C ASP A 211 -3.77 -10.50 -1.99
N LEU A 212 -2.55 -10.94 -2.29
CA LEU A 212 -1.38 -10.57 -1.51
C LEU A 212 -0.97 -9.13 -1.83
N HIS A 213 -1.53 -8.21 -1.06
CA HIS A 213 -1.54 -6.80 -1.36
C HIS A 213 -0.31 -6.04 -0.84
N ALA A 214 0.34 -6.56 0.20
CA ALA A 214 1.59 -6.04 0.74
C ALA A 214 2.60 -7.17 0.95
N ALA A 215 3.76 -7.04 0.30
CA ALA A 215 4.91 -7.91 0.52
C ALA A 215 5.90 -7.34 1.54
N PRO A 216 6.76 -8.16 2.17
CA PRO A 216 7.82 -7.69 3.06
C PRO A 216 8.70 -6.65 2.35
N GLY A 217 8.92 -5.52 3.02
CA GLY A 217 9.69 -4.41 2.47
C GLY A 217 8.95 -3.53 1.45
N SER A 218 7.69 -3.84 1.11
CA SER A 218 6.89 -3.16 0.08
C SER A 218 7.43 -3.33 -1.34
N GLN A 219 6.53 -3.67 -2.27
CA GLN A 219 6.77 -3.85 -3.70
C GLN A 219 6.58 -2.58 -4.54
N ASN A 220 6.09 -1.50 -3.95
CA ASN A 220 5.80 -0.26 -4.69
C ASN A 220 5.99 1.06 -3.92
N GLY A 221 6.37 1.01 -2.65
CA GLY A 221 6.58 2.21 -1.83
C GLY A 221 5.31 2.91 -1.38
N MET A 222 4.13 2.45 -1.80
CA MET A 222 2.87 3.11 -1.49
C MET A 222 2.34 2.70 -0.11
N GLU A 223 1.39 3.48 0.39
CA GLU A 223 0.73 3.22 1.66
C GLU A 223 -0.09 1.94 1.65
N HIS A 224 -0.64 1.56 0.50
CA HIS A 224 -1.40 0.33 0.39
C HIS A 224 -0.54 -0.93 0.40
N SER A 225 0.77 -0.86 0.16
CA SER A 225 1.69 -1.98 0.39
C SER A 225 2.34 -1.94 1.79
N ALA A 226 1.81 -1.09 2.68
CA ALA A 226 2.33 -0.85 4.01
C ALA A 226 3.83 -0.49 4.02
N SER A 227 4.26 0.32 3.04
CA SER A 227 5.64 0.81 3.00
C SER A 227 6.00 1.48 4.32
N ARG A 228 7.26 1.34 4.70
CA ARG A 228 7.74 1.98 5.93
C ARG A 228 7.89 3.49 5.76
N ASP A 229 8.38 3.95 4.62
CA ASP A 229 8.82 5.34 4.43
C ASP A 229 8.76 5.81 2.98
N GLY A 230 7.95 5.14 2.16
CA GLY A 230 7.91 5.40 0.72
C GLY A 230 8.90 4.55 -0.09
N SER A 231 9.77 3.76 0.56
CA SER A 231 10.74 2.92 -0.13
C SER A 231 10.15 1.59 -0.62
N THR A 232 10.74 1.09 -1.71
CA THR A 232 10.49 -0.24 -2.26
C THR A 232 11.65 -1.17 -1.90
N GLY A 233 11.47 -1.96 -0.84
CA GLY A 233 12.48 -2.89 -0.32
C GLY A 233 12.31 -4.32 -0.79
N TRP A 234 11.11 -4.74 -1.21
CA TRP A 234 10.86 -6.11 -1.66
C TRP A 234 11.85 -6.65 -2.71
N PRO A 235 12.18 -5.92 -3.80
CA PRO A 235 13.06 -6.46 -4.85
C PRO A 235 14.54 -6.49 -4.44
N THR A 236 14.93 -5.90 -3.30
CA THR A 236 16.33 -5.76 -2.91
C THR A 236 16.85 -6.91 -2.04
N SER A 237 15.97 -7.83 -1.62
CA SER A 237 16.35 -8.96 -0.79
C SER A 237 15.70 -10.27 -1.23
N ALA A 238 16.52 -11.28 -1.50
CA ALA A 238 16.05 -12.65 -1.74
C ALA A 238 15.24 -13.22 -0.56
N SER A 239 15.52 -12.78 0.67
CA SER A 239 14.74 -13.20 1.84
C SER A 239 13.31 -12.67 1.81
N TYR A 240 13.09 -11.45 1.30
CA TYR A 240 11.73 -10.90 1.16
C TYR A 240 10.95 -11.64 0.07
N ILE A 241 11.60 -11.97 -1.05
CA ILE A 241 10.98 -12.79 -2.10
C ILE A 241 10.58 -14.16 -1.55
N SER A 242 11.50 -14.86 -0.88
CA SER A 242 11.23 -16.17 -0.26
C SER A 242 10.08 -16.09 0.74
N GLN A 243 10.09 -15.09 1.62
CA GLN A 243 9.02 -14.90 2.60
C GLN A 243 7.66 -14.61 1.95
N THR A 244 7.65 -13.91 0.81
CA THR A 244 6.42 -13.67 0.05
C THR A 244 5.89 -14.98 -0.53
N LEU A 245 6.77 -15.83 -1.08
CA LEU A 245 6.40 -17.17 -1.54
C LEU A 245 5.89 -18.06 -0.39
N ASP A 246 6.47 -17.97 0.80
CA ASP A 246 6.01 -18.70 1.99
C ASP A 246 4.59 -18.28 2.39
N VAL A 247 4.24 -16.99 2.24
CA VAL A 247 2.87 -16.49 2.46
C VAL A 247 1.91 -17.08 1.42
N ILE A 248 2.31 -17.16 0.15
CA ILE A 248 1.50 -17.81 -0.89
C ILE A 248 1.29 -19.29 -0.58
N ASP A 249 2.33 -20.00 -0.12
CA ASP A 249 2.23 -21.41 0.30
C ASP A 249 1.26 -21.58 1.47
N PHE A 250 1.35 -20.70 2.47
CA PHE A 250 0.43 -20.66 3.61
C PHE A 250 -1.04 -20.47 3.17
N LEU A 251 -1.31 -19.46 2.34
CA LEU A 251 -2.66 -19.15 1.86
C LEU A 251 -3.22 -20.28 0.98
N ALA A 252 -2.41 -20.80 0.06
CA ALA A 252 -2.80 -21.90 -0.83
C ALA A 252 -3.02 -23.21 -0.07
N SER A 253 -2.20 -23.51 0.94
CA SER A 253 -2.37 -24.69 1.80
C SER A 253 -3.67 -24.63 2.60
N ARG A 254 -4.00 -23.45 3.15
CA ARG A 254 -5.20 -23.24 3.95
C ARG A 254 -6.49 -23.24 3.11
N TYR A 255 -6.52 -22.47 2.03
CA TYR A 255 -7.75 -22.20 1.28
C TYR A 255 -7.85 -22.94 -0.06
N GLY A 256 -6.79 -23.58 -0.55
CA GLY A 256 -6.72 -24.16 -1.91
C GLY A 256 -7.79 -25.21 -2.23
N LYS A 257 -8.35 -25.84 -1.18
CA LYS A 257 -9.44 -26.82 -1.27
C LYS A 257 -10.81 -26.26 -0.85
N HIS A 258 -10.87 -25.01 -0.39
CA HIS A 258 -12.10 -24.38 0.08
C HIS A 258 -13.01 -24.08 -1.12
N PRO A 259 -14.29 -24.49 -1.11
CA PRO A 259 -15.17 -24.34 -2.27
C PRO A 259 -15.42 -22.88 -2.67
N THR A 260 -15.31 -21.95 -1.72
CA THR A 260 -15.46 -20.50 -1.94
C THR A 260 -14.26 -19.86 -2.64
N LEU A 261 -13.06 -20.45 -2.56
CA LEU A 261 -11.87 -19.88 -3.20
C LEU A 261 -12.00 -19.95 -4.73
N LEU A 262 -11.91 -18.80 -5.39
CA LEU A 262 -11.83 -18.68 -6.84
C LEU A 262 -10.38 -18.55 -7.29
N GLY A 263 -9.62 -17.64 -6.68
CA GLY A 263 -8.28 -17.31 -7.12
C GLY A 263 -7.37 -16.82 -6.00
N ILE A 264 -6.07 -16.87 -6.27
CA ILE A 264 -5.03 -16.25 -5.43
C ILE A 264 -4.24 -15.32 -6.35
N GLU A 265 -4.22 -14.04 -6.03
CA GLU A 265 -3.35 -13.05 -6.65
C GLU A 265 -2.02 -12.99 -5.91
N LEU A 266 -0.94 -13.19 -6.67
CA LEU A 266 0.37 -13.46 -6.11
C LEU A 266 1.04 -12.20 -5.55
N LEU A 267 0.78 -11.03 -6.13
CA LEU A 267 1.33 -9.76 -5.66
C LEU A 267 0.60 -8.59 -6.32
N ASN A 268 0.03 -7.70 -5.53
CA ASN A 268 -0.62 -6.48 -6.03
C ASN A 268 0.41 -5.43 -6.48
N GLU A 269 0.22 -4.84 -7.66
CA GLU A 269 0.85 -3.61 -8.15
C GLU A 269 2.35 -3.44 -7.83
N PRO A 270 3.23 -4.37 -8.25
CA PRO A 270 4.68 -4.14 -8.19
C PRO A 270 5.07 -2.88 -9.00
N SER A 271 5.99 -2.05 -8.49
CA SER A 271 6.37 -0.81 -9.16
C SER A 271 7.32 -1.07 -10.35
N ALA A 272 6.95 -0.61 -11.55
CA ALA A 272 7.77 -0.71 -12.75
C ALA A 272 9.15 -0.03 -12.62
N ALA A 273 9.23 1.02 -11.79
CA ALA A 273 10.44 1.80 -11.58
C ALA A 273 11.49 1.11 -10.70
N SER A 274 11.09 0.12 -9.89
CA SER A 274 11.96 -0.51 -8.88
C SER A 274 11.95 -2.03 -8.91
N VAL A 275 10.93 -2.66 -9.49
CA VAL A 275 10.83 -4.11 -9.67
C VAL A 275 11.11 -4.45 -11.14
N SER A 276 12.20 -5.19 -11.39
CA SER A 276 12.51 -5.66 -12.75
C SER A 276 11.52 -6.75 -13.20
N LEU A 277 11.25 -6.78 -14.50
CA LEU A 277 10.34 -7.78 -15.08
C LEU A 277 10.85 -9.21 -14.84
N ASP A 278 12.14 -9.46 -15.00
CA ASP A 278 12.75 -10.79 -14.80
C ASP A 278 12.56 -11.31 -13.37
N LEU A 279 12.77 -10.44 -12.37
CA LEU A 279 12.55 -10.79 -10.97
C LEU A 279 11.08 -11.14 -10.73
N LEU A 280 10.17 -10.32 -11.26
CA LEU A 280 8.73 -10.50 -11.10
C LEU A 280 8.23 -11.78 -11.75
N VAL A 281 8.63 -12.05 -13.00
CA VAL A 281 8.27 -13.27 -13.72
C VAL A 281 8.81 -14.50 -13.01
N SER A 282 10.04 -14.45 -12.49
CA SER A 282 10.61 -15.54 -11.68
C SER A 282 9.80 -15.80 -10.41
N TYR A 283 9.40 -14.75 -9.70
CA TYR A 283 8.52 -14.84 -8.53
C TYR A 283 7.15 -15.45 -8.90
N TYR A 284 6.51 -14.96 -9.96
CA TYR A 284 5.21 -15.46 -10.42
C TYR A 284 5.24 -16.91 -10.86
N LYS A 285 6.29 -17.36 -11.55
CA LYS A 285 6.49 -18.78 -11.90
C LYS A 285 6.55 -19.66 -10.65
N GLN A 286 7.29 -19.23 -9.63
CA GLN A 286 7.38 -19.98 -8.38
C GLN A 286 6.05 -19.99 -7.61
N GLY A 287 5.39 -18.83 -7.49
CA GLY A 287 4.07 -18.73 -6.85
C GLY A 287 3.01 -19.57 -7.56
N TYR A 288 3.01 -19.59 -8.90
CA TYR A 288 2.14 -20.46 -9.69
C TYR A 288 2.33 -21.94 -9.32
N GLN A 289 3.58 -22.42 -9.26
CA GLN A 289 3.86 -23.80 -8.87
C GLN A 289 3.42 -24.10 -7.44
N ILE A 290 3.58 -23.15 -6.51
CA ILE A 290 3.12 -23.30 -5.13
C ILE A 290 1.60 -23.50 -5.07
N VAL A 291 0.81 -22.63 -5.73
CA VAL A 291 -0.66 -22.78 -5.75
C VAL A 291 -1.05 -24.14 -6.35
N ARG A 292 -0.34 -24.58 -7.40
CA ARG A 292 -0.59 -25.86 -8.08
C ARG A 292 -0.29 -27.09 -7.22
N LYS A 293 0.54 -27.00 -6.17
CA LYS A 293 0.70 -28.08 -5.18
C LYS A 293 -0.59 -28.40 -4.43
N TYR A 294 -1.43 -27.38 -4.19
CA TYR A 294 -2.64 -27.51 -3.38
C TYR A 294 -3.93 -27.55 -4.19
N SER A 295 -3.94 -26.98 -5.40
CA SER A 295 -5.12 -26.94 -6.26
C SER A 295 -4.81 -26.84 -7.75
N SER A 296 -5.44 -27.73 -8.53
CA SER A 296 -5.50 -27.63 -10.00
C SER A 296 -6.63 -26.75 -10.51
N LYS A 297 -7.53 -26.27 -9.65
CA LYS A 297 -8.73 -25.52 -10.06
C LYS A 297 -8.65 -24.03 -9.76
N VAL A 298 -7.92 -23.64 -8.72
CA VAL A 298 -7.79 -22.24 -8.30
C VAL A 298 -7.07 -21.44 -9.40
N TYR A 299 -7.62 -20.28 -9.74
CA TYR A 299 -6.98 -19.34 -10.64
C TYR A 299 -5.77 -18.70 -9.96
N VAL A 300 -4.64 -18.65 -10.66
CA VAL A 300 -3.46 -17.89 -10.23
C VAL A 300 -3.53 -16.56 -10.96
N ILE A 301 -3.57 -15.48 -10.19
CA ILE A 301 -3.71 -14.12 -10.72
C ILE A 301 -2.36 -13.40 -10.55
N VAL A 302 -1.90 -12.73 -11.60
CA VAL A 302 -0.65 -11.95 -11.61
C VAL A 302 -0.94 -10.52 -11.99
N CYS A 303 -0.55 -9.57 -11.15
CA CYS A 303 -0.81 -8.14 -11.38
C CYS A 303 0.25 -7.53 -12.29
N GLN A 304 -0.18 -6.61 -13.16
CA GLN A 304 0.71 -5.75 -13.93
C GLN A 304 1.65 -4.95 -13.03
N ARG A 305 2.82 -4.54 -13.56
CA ARG A 305 3.59 -3.50 -12.91
C ARG A 305 2.89 -2.15 -13.07
N ILE A 306 2.85 -1.35 -12.01
CA ILE A 306 2.31 0.02 -12.05
C ILE A 306 3.40 1.04 -12.43
N GLY A 307 3.01 2.08 -13.17
CA GLY A 307 3.92 3.06 -13.78
C GLY A 307 4.09 2.82 -15.28
N ASN A 308 5.28 3.08 -15.83
CA ASN A 308 5.54 3.02 -17.27
C ASN A 308 5.84 1.59 -17.79
N ALA A 309 5.06 0.60 -17.35
CA ALA A 309 5.15 -0.77 -17.86
C ALA A 309 4.17 -1.00 -19.01
N ASP A 310 4.51 -1.90 -19.92
CA ASP A 310 3.59 -2.35 -20.97
C ASP A 310 2.56 -3.30 -20.33
N PRO A 311 1.25 -3.01 -20.40
CA PRO A 311 0.21 -3.88 -19.82
C PRO A 311 0.18 -5.30 -20.39
N SER A 312 0.83 -5.54 -21.53
CA SER A 312 0.96 -6.86 -22.16
C SER A 312 2.22 -7.65 -21.75
N GLU A 313 3.14 -7.06 -20.98
CA GLU A 313 4.46 -7.65 -20.69
C GLU A 313 4.41 -9.02 -19.99
N LEU A 314 3.30 -9.33 -19.32
CA LEU A 314 3.07 -10.62 -18.64
C LEU A 314 2.37 -11.67 -19.51
N PHE A 315 1.74 -11.30 -20.63
CA PHE A 315 0.93 -12.23 -21.44
C PHE A 315 1.79 -13.28 -22.15
N GLN A 316 3.03 -12.93 -22.49
CA GLN A 316 3.97 -13.81 -23.17
C GLN A 316 5.09 -14.33 -22.24
N ALA A 317 4.97 -14.11 -20.94
CA ALA A 317 6.00 -14.45 -19.95
C ALA A 317 6.06 -15.95 -19.58
N ASP A 318 5.15 -16.77 -20.13
CA ASP A 318 5.05 -18.22 -19.89
C ASP A 318 5.02 -18.57 -18.39
N ILE A 319 4.23 -17.82 -17.61
CA ILE A 319 4.18 -17.97 -16.14
C ILE A 319 3.55 -19.30 -15.72
N GLY A 320 2.57 -19.78 -16.49
CA GLY A 320 1.81 -20.99 -16.17
C GLY A 320 0.93 -21.42 -17.33
N SER A 321 0.57 -22.71 -17.35
CA SER A 321 -0.04 -23.37 -18.51
C SER A 321 -1.57 -23.36 -18.53
N TYR A 322 -2.24 -23.13 -17.39
CA TYR A 322 -3.70 -23.11 -17.27
C TYR A 322 -4.17 -22.36 -16.01
N ASN A 323 -5.43 -21.92 -16.02
CA ASN A 323 -6.07 -21.13 -14.96
C ASN A 323 -5.15 -19.99 -14.47
N LEU A 324 -4.56 -19.28 -15.43
CA LEU A 324 -3.71 -18.11 -15.23
C LEU A 324 -4.50 -16.88 -15.68
N VAL A 325 -4.41 -15.82 -14.89
CA VAL A 325 -5.13 -14.57 -15.10
C VAL A 325 -4.14 -13.42 -14.94
N VAL A 326 -4.17 -12.44 -15.84
CA VAL A 326 -3.45 -11.17 -15.66
C VAL A 326 -4.44 -10.13 -15.15
N ASP A 327 -4.06 -9.48 -14.05
CA ASP A 327 -4.82 -8.40 -13.43
C ASP A 327 -4.32 -7.04 -13.89
N LEU A 328 -5.25 -6.21 -14.35
CA LEU A 328 -5.05 -4.86 -14.83
C LEU A 328 -5.85 -3.86 -14.00
N HIS A 329 -5.22 -2.75 -13.65
CA HIS A 329 -5.82 -1.71 -12.83
C HIS A 329 -6.02 -0.45 -13.66
N TYR A 330 -7.26 0.02 -13.75
CA TYR A 330 -7.62 1.14 -14.60
C TYR A 330 -8.23 2.29 -13.82
N TYR A 331 -7.56 3.44 -13.88
CA TYR A 331 -7.96 4.68 -13.22
C TYR A 331 -7.91 5.86 -14.22
N ASN A 332 -8.95 6.72 -14.26
CA ASN A 332 -8.92 8.03 -14.97
C ASN A 332 -8.45 9.15 -14.02
N LEU A 333 -7.45 8.86 -13.22
CA LEU A 333 -6.85 9.77 -12.27
C LEU A 333 -5.40 9.32 -11.99
N PHE A 334 -4.68 10.06 -11.15
CA PHE A 334 -3.26 9.88 -10.84
C PHE A 334 -2.25 10.29 -11.93
N ASP A 335 -2.67 10.39 -13.19
CA ASP A 335 -1.87 10.98 -14.26
C ASP A 335 -2.35 12.41 -14.61
N ASN A 336 -1.39 13.32 -14.85
CA ASN A 336 -1.65 14.68 -15.30
C ASN A 336 -2.42 14.74 -16.62
N PHE A 337 -2.33 13.68 -17.43
CA PHE A 337 -3.09 13.48 -18.65
C PHE A 337 -4.60 13.61 -18.44
N PHE A 338 -5.13 13.18 -17.28
CA PHE A 338 -6.57 13.24 -16.99
C PHE A 338 -7.04 14.57 -16.40
N VAL A 339 -6.13 15.44 -15.93
CA VAL A 339 -6.47 16.65 -15.15
C VAL A 339 -7.37 17.62 -15.93
N ASN A 340 -7.16 17.73 -17.25
CA ASN A 340 -7.88 18.69 -18.09
C ASN A 340 -8.95 18.03 -18.97
N MET A 341 -9.28 16.76 -18.74
CA MET A 341 -10.28 16.05 -19.52
C MET A 341 -11.70 16.42 -19.09
N SER A 342 -12.58 16.68 -20.06
CA SER A 342 -14.02 16.80 -19.82
C SER A 342 -14.67 15.43 -19.53
N PRO A 343 -15.93 15.37 -19.07
CA PRO A 343 -16.68 14.11 -19.01
C PRO A 343 -16.65 13.33 -20.33
N LEU A 344 -16.83 14.02 -21.47
CA LEU A 344 -16.83 13.39 -22.78
C LEU A 344 -15.45 12.84 -23.16
N ASP A 345 -14.38 13.59 -22.87
CA ASP A 345 -13.01 13.13 -23.16
C ASP A 345 -12.67 11.87 -22.37
N ASN A 346 -13.08 11.79 -21.11
CA ASN A 346 -12.90 10.58 -20.28
C ASN A 346 -13.66 9.37 -20.84
N ILE A 347 -14.89 9.56 -21.30
CA ILE A 347 -15.68 8.52 -21.96
C ILE A 347 -15.00 8.05 -23.26
N GLN A 348 -14.56 9.00 -24.09
CA GLN A 348 -13.85 8.69 -25.33
C GLN A 348 -12.53 7.98 -25.08
N PHE A 349 -11.81 8.33 -24.01
CA PHE A 349 -10.59 7.62 -23.62
C PHE A 349 -10.86 6.15 -23.29
N ILE A 350 -11.97 5.84 -22.60
CA ILE A 350 -12.32 4.46 -22.26
C ILE A 350 -12.55 3.62 -23.52
N TYR A 351 -13.35 4.12 -24.48
CA TYR A 351 -13.57 3.41 -25.75
C TYR A 351 -12.30 3.33 -26.61
N ASN A 352 -11.60 4.46 -26.80
CA ASN A 352 -10.50 4.49 -27.75
C ASN A 352 -9.24 3.78 -27.24
N SER A 353 -8.98 3.83 -25.92
CA SER A 353 -7.78 3.25 -25.31
C SER A 353 -8.07 1.92 -24.62
N ARG A 354 -8.94 1.90 -23.60
CA ARG A 354 -9.11 0.72 -22.75
C ARG A 354 -9.83 -0.41 -23.45
N GLU A 355 -10.85 -0.11 -24.24
CA GLU A 355 -11.54 -1.14 -25.03
C GLU A 355 -10.59 -1.75 -26.06
N THR A 356 -9.87 -0.92 -26.82
CA THR A 356 -8.84 -1.38 -27.78
C THR A 356 -7.80 -2.28 -27.12
N GLN A 357 -7.29 -1.88 -25.95
CA GLN A 357 -6.33 -2.69 -25.18
C GLN A 357 -6.95 -4.01 -24.73
N LEU A 358 -8.16 -3.98 -24.18
CA LEU A 358 -8.85 -5.19 -23.71
C LEU A 358 -9.16 -6.16 -24.85
N GLN A 359 -9.58 -5.65 -26.01
CA GLN A 359 -9.80 -6.45 -27.22
C GLN A 359 -8.49 -7.11 -27.70
N ALA A 360 -7.39 -6.36 -27.70
CA ALA A 360 -6.07 -6.89 -28.07
C ALA A 360 -5.61 -7.99 -27.11
N LEU A 361 -5.78 -7.79 -25.80
CA LEU A 361 -5.38 -8.76 -24.78
C LEU A 361 -6.27 -10.01 -24.78
N ASN A 362 -7.58 -9.87 -24.94
CA ASN A 362 -8.48 -11.02 -25.08
C ASN A 362 -8.23 -11.82 -26.37
N SER A 363 -7.74 -11.15 -27.42
CA SER A 363 -7.38 -11.81 -28.69
C SER A 363 -5.97 -12.40 -28.66
N ALA A 364 -5.13 -11.99 -27.71
CA ALA A 364 -3.85 -12.62 -27.48
C ALA A 364 -4.11 -14.02 -26.91
N ASN A 365 -3.57 -15.05 -27.57
CA ASN A 365 -3.64 -16.43 -27.11
C ASN A 365 -2.80 -16.61 -25.83
N GLY A 366 -3.34 -16.12 -24.69
CA GLY A 366 -2.63 -15.96 -23.43
C GLY A 366 -3.56 -16.09 -22.20
N PRO A 367 -3.14 -15.58 -21.03
CA PRO A 367 -3.93 -15.62 -19.81
C PRO A 367 -5.29 -14.95 -19.94
N LEU A 368 -6.23 -15.30 -19.05
CA LEU A 368 -7.49 -14.55 -18.92
C LEU A 368 -7.21 -13.13 -18.42
N VAL A 369 -8.08 -12.18 -18.75
CA VAL A 369 -7.93 -10.77 -18.38
C VAL A 369 -8.90 -10.42 -17.27
N PHE A 370 -8.38 -9.84 -16.20
CA PHE A 370 -9.15 -9.33 -15.07
C PHE A 370 -8.92 -7.83 -14.93
N ILE A 371 -9.99 -7.05 -14.79
CA ILE A 371 -9.88 -5.64 -14.40
C ILE A 371 -10.05 -5.57 -12.88
N GLY A 372 -8.99 -5.88 -12.12
CA GLY A 372 -9.07 -6.12 -10.68
C GLY A 372 -9.30 -4.88 -9.84
N GLU A 373 -9.01 -3.70 -10.41
CA GLU A 373 -9.32 -2.41 -9.79
C GLU A 373 -9.77 -1.36 -10.81
N TRP A 374 -10.89 -0.72 -10.48
CA TRP A 374 -11.39 0.50 -11.12
C TRP A 374 -12.37 1.21 -10.16
N VAL A 375 -12.64 2.49 -10.39
CA VAL A 375 -13.51 3.34 -9.53
C VAL A 375 -14.50 4.13 -10.38
N ASN A 376 -15.53 4.67 -9.74
CA ASN A 376 -16.39 5.70 -10.34
C ASN A 376 -15.89 7.13 -10.03
N GLU A 377 -14.63 7.27 -9.63
CA GLU A 377 -13.96 8.54 -9.36
C GLU A 377 -13.03 8.92 -10.54
N TRP A 378 -12.85 10.21 -10.74
CA TRP A 378 -12.04 10.80 -11.82
C TRP A 378 -11.63 12.24 -11.48
N ASN A 379 -10.74 12.84 -12.26
CA ASN A 379 -10.27 14.21 -12.01
C ASN A 379 -11.28 15.33 -12.38
N VAL A 380 -12.46 14.98 -12.92
CA VAL A 380 -13.45 15.99 -13.35
C VAL A 380 -14.10 16.65 -12.13
N THR A 381 -13.88 17.96 -11.99
CA THR A 381 -14.54 18.76 -10.94
C THR A 381 -15.95 19.16 -11.37
N ASN A 382 -16.89 19.25 -10.40
CA ASN A 382 -18.28 19.67 -10.60
C ASN A 382 -19.09 18.82 -11.60
N ALA A 383 -18.71 17.57 -11.82
CA ALA A 383 -19.47 16.63 -12.63
C ALA A 383 -20.88 16.40 -12.05
N THR A 384 -21.90 16.35 -12.92
CA THR A 384 -23.27 16.06 -12.52
C THR A 384 -23.44 14.57 -12.19
N GLN A 385 -24.53 14.21 -11.52
CA GLN A 385 -24.87 12.79 -11.32
C GLN A 385 -24.98 12.02 -12.65
N LEU A 386 -25.49 12.67 -13.70
CA LEU A 386 -25.60 12.08 -15.03
C LEU A 386 -24.22 11.81 -15.65
N ASP A 387 -23.24 12.70 -15.43
CA ASP A 387 -21.87 12.50 -15.91
C ASP A 387 -21.23 11.27 -15.26
N TYR A 388 -21.39 11.11 -13.94
CA TYR A 388 -20.95 9.91 -13.22
C TYR A 388 -21.67 8.64 -13.68
N GLN A 389 -22.99 8.71 -13.91
CA GLN A 389 -23.75 7.57 -14.44
C GLN A 389 -23.23 7.16 -15.83
N ASN A 390 -22.98 8.13 -16.71
CA ASN A 390 -22.45 7.87 -18.04
C ASN A 390 -21.03 7.28 -17.97
N PHE A 391 -20.16 7.84 -17.14
CA PHE A 391 -18.80 7.36 -16.93
C PHE A 391 -18.78 5.92 -16.39
N GLY A 392 -19.50 5.67 -15.29
CA GLY A 392 -19.62 4.35 -14.69
C GLY A 392 -20.25 3.33 -15.64
N ARG A 393 -21.27 3.71 -16.42
CA ARG A 393 -21.87 2.85 -17.45
C ARG A 393 -20.87 2.49 -18.54
N THR A 394 -20.13 3.47 -19.08
CA THR A 394 -19.12 3.22 -20.12
C THR A 394 -18.00 2.31 -19.61
N GLN A 395 -17.54 2.49 -18.38
CA GLN A 395 -16.60 1.58 -17.74
C GLN A 395 -17.16 0.15 -17.67
N LEU A 396 -18.38 -0.02 -17.16
CA LEU A 396 -19.03 -1.34 -17.10
C LEU A 396 -19.22 -1.98 -18.49
N GLU A 397 -19.62 -1.21 -19.50
CA GLU A 397 -19.76 -1.69 -20.88
C GLU A 397 -18.45 -2.27 -21.40
N VAL A 398 -17.34 -1.56 -21.23
CA VAL A 398 -16.02 -2.01 -21.69
C VAL A 398 -15.47 -3.13 -20.82
N TYR A 399 -15.50 -2.99 -19.49
CA TYR A 399 -14.89 -3.96 -18.57
C TYR A 399 -15.64 -5.28 -18.48
N ASN A 400 -16.93 -5.33 -18.86
CA ASN A 400 -17.66 -6.58 -19.02
C ASN A 400 -17.07 -7.49 -20.12
N ALA A 401 -16.25 -6.96 -21.03
CA ALA A 401 -15.55 -7.75 -22.03
C ALA A 401 -14.31 -8.48 -21.47
N ALA A 402 -13.87 -8.18 -20.24
CA ALA A 402 -12.73 -8.85 -19.64
C ALA A 402 -13.04 -10.33 -19.39
N SER A 403 -12.17 -11.22 -19.88
CA SER A 403 -12.44 -12.66 -19.93
C SER A 403 -12.52 -13.34 -18.55
N PHE A 404 -12.01 -12.72 -17.50
CA PHE A 404 -12.17 -13.15 -16.11
C PHE A 404 -13.17 -12.28 -15.32
N GLY A 405 -13.56 -11.12 -15.87
CA GLY A 405 -14.44 -10.14 -15.23
C GLY A 405 -13.70 -8.90 -14.73
N TRP A 406 -14.34 -8.18 -13.81
CA TRP A 406 -13.84 -6.92 -13.26
C TRP A 406 -14.16 -6.83 -11.78
N SER A 407 -13.46 -5.96 -11.06
CA SER A 407 -13.59 -5.79 -9.63
C SER A 407 -13.50 -4.32 -9.23
N TYR A 408 -14.60 -3.79 -8.69
CA TYR A 408 -14.67 -2.40 -8.28
C TYR A 408 -13.86 -2.17 -7.00
N TRP A 409 -13.10 -1.09 -7.00
CA TRP A 409 -12.40 -0.59 -5.84
C TRP A 409 -13.14 0.63 -5.27
N THR A 410 -13.77 0.57 -4.11
CA THR A 410 -13.91 -0.55 -3.17
C THR A 410 -15.35 -0.60 -2.63
N LEU A 411 -15.72 -1.65 -1.89
CA LEU A 411 -17.06 -1.75 -1.30
C LEU A 411 -17.44 -0.52 -0.43
N LYS A 412 -16.55 -0.11 0.49
CA LYS A 412 -16.76 1.00 1.43
C LYS A 412 -15.56 1.92 1.50
N ASN A 413 -15.79 3.23 1.48
CA ASN A 413 -14.75 4.24 1.53
C ASN A 413 -15.30 5.55 2.13
N ASP A 414 -14.45 6.36 2.76
CA ASP A 414 -14.87 7.68 3.25
C ASP A 414 -15.08 8.69 2.11
N ARG A 415 -14.50 8.42 0.93
CA ARG A 415 -14.70 9.18 -0.30
C ARG A 415 -15.84 8.59 -1.12
N LYS A 416 -16.83 9.43 -1.41
CA LYS A 416 -18.10 9.06 -2.08
C LYS A 416 -17.94 8.17 -3.30
N HIS A 417 -17.14 8.59 -4.29
CA HIS A 417 -17.07 7.88 -5.57
C HIS A 417 -16.05 6.74 -5.59
N TRP A 418 -15.32 6.54 -4.49
CA TRP A 418 -14.55 5.32 -4.21
C TRP A 418 -15.39 4.27 -3.46
N ASP A 419 -16.52 4.68 -2.86
CA ASP A 419 -17.42 3.82 -2.11
C ASP A 419 -18.51 3.26 -3.04
N PHE A 420 -18.39 1.98 -3.37
CA PHE A 420 -19.35 1.30 -4.23
C PHE A 420 -20.76 1.31 -3.66
N GLU A 421 -20.91 0.99 -2.38
CA GLU A 421 -22.21 0.94 -1.72
C GLU A 421 -22.90 2.31 -1.76
N TRP A 422 -22.16 3.38 -1.52
CA TRP A 422 -22.63 4.75 -1.63
C TRP A 422 -23.03 5.07 -3.07
N ASN A 423 -22.22 4.73 -4.06
CA ASN A 423 -22.54 4.97 -5.48
C ASN A 423 -23.85 4.28 -5.89
N ILE A 424 -24.07 3.03 -5.47
CA ILE A 424 -25.29 2.28 -5.77
C ILE A 424 -26.50 2.89 -5.05
N ARG A 425 -26.39 3.11 -3.73
CA ARG A 425 -27.49 3.67 -2.90
C ARG A 425 -27.90 5.07 -3.33
N ASN A 426 -26.97 5.86 -3.86
CA ASN A 426 -27.21 7.23 -4.31
C ASN A 426 -27.36 7.33 -5.85
N ASN A 427 -27.45 6.21 -6.56
CA ASN A 427 -27.70 6.17 -8.01
C ASN A 427 -26.63 6.92 -8.85
N TYR A 428 -25.37 6.92 -8.41
CA TYR A 428 -24.23 7.44 -9.18
C TYR A 428 -23.57 6.36 -10.06
N LEU A 429 -23.74 5.09 -9.70
CA LEU A 429 -23.37 3.94 -10.52
C LEU A 429 -24.60 3.05 -10.68
N GLN A 430 -24.86 2.60 -11.91
CA GLN A 430 -26.02 1.76 -12.23
C GLN A 430 -25.53 0.46 -12.83
N LEU A 431 -25.71 -0.64 -12.08
CA LEU A 431 -25.52 -1.98 -12.63
C LEU A 431 -26.67 -2.24 -13.62
N GLY A 432 -26.35 -2.46 -14.90
CA GLY A 432 -27.36 -2.68 -15.94
C GLY A 432 -28.27 -3.89 -15.65
N ARG A 433 -29.51 -3.87 -16.16
CA ARG A 433 -30.48 -4.99 -16.05
C ARG A 433 -30.04 -6.27 -16.79
N SER A 434 -28.96 -6.22 -17.59
CA SER A 434 -28.48 -7.31 -18.44
C SER A 434 -27.36 -8.16 -17.82
N LEU A 435 -27.21 -8.17 -16.48
CA LEU A 435 -26.22 -9.00 -15.77
C LEU A 435 -26.50 -10.52 -15.84
N GLN A 436 -27.39 -10.99 -16.71
CA GLN A 436 -27.60 -12.43 -16.93
C GLN A 436 -26.51 -13.10 -17.78
N SER A 437 -25.56 -12.36 -18.36
CA SER A 437 -24.54 -12.94 -19.26
C SER A 437 -23.08 -12.51 -19.05
N SER A 438 -22.74 -11.70 -18.04
CA SER A 438 -21.34 -11.38 -17.69
C SER A 438 -21.14 -11.35 -16.18
N PHE A 439 -19.95 -11.78 -15.72
CA PHE A 439 -19.65 -12.10 -14.30
C PHE A 439 -19.04 -10.89 -13.56
N PRO A 440 -19.78 -10.22 -12.65
CA PRO A 440 -19.23 -9.13 -11.83
C PRO A 440 -18.47 -9.63 -10.59
N LEU A 441 -17.18 -9.30 -10.45
CA LEU A 441 -16.38 -9.46 -9.23
C LEU A 441 -16.23 -8.08 -8.52
N PHE A 442 -15.78 -8.03 -7.26
CA PHE A 442 -15.64 -6.80 -6.45
C PHE A 442 -14.42 -6.85 -5.55
N VAL A 443 -13.78 -5.72 -5.20
CA VAL A 443 -12.74 -5.71 -4.16
C VAL A 443 -13.36 -5.33 -2.82
N LEU A 444 -13.22 -6.19 -1.82
CA LEU A 444 -13.34 -5.80 -0.43
C LEU A 444 -12.00 -5.18 -0.02
N LYS A 445 -11.77 -3.89 -0.26
CA LYS A 445 -10.64 -3.18 0.35
C LYS A 445 -11.08 -2.20 1.43
N LYS A 446 -10.30 -2.20 2.49
CA LYS A 446 -10.53 -1.48 3.73
C LYS A 446 -10.00 -0.04 3.68
N HIS A 447 -10.80 0.93 4.12
CA HIS A 447 -10.31 2.29 4.37
C HIS A 447 -9.79 2.43 5.80
N MET A 448 -8.47 2.24 5.93
CA MET A 448 -7.56 2.97 6.81
C MET A 448 -6.10 2.76 6.38
N HIS A 449 -5.84 2.46 5.09
CA HIS A 449 -4.55 1.92 4.61
C HIS A 449 -4.11 0.68 5.40
N THR A 450 -5.10 -0.13 5.79
CA THR A 450 -4.95 -1.26 6.68
C THR A 450 -5.50 -2.50 5.99
N HIS A 451 -4.77 -3.61 5.98
CA HIS A 451 -5.20 -4.85 5.34
C HIS A 451 -6.28 -5.53 6.18
N ILE A 452 -7.13 -6.34 5.53
CA ILE A 452 -8.27 -7.00 6.20
C ILE A 452 -7.81 -7.87 7.34
#